data_AF-A0A011Q8P9-F1
#
_entry.id   AF-A0A011Q8P9-F1
#
_cell.length_a   1.000
_cell.length_b   1.000
_cell.length_c   1.000
_cell.angle_alpha   90.00
_cell.angle_beta   90.00
_cell.angle_gamma   90.00
#
_symmetry.space_group_name_H-M   'P 1'
#
loop_
_entity.id
_entity.type
_entity.pdbx_description
1 polymer ?
#
loop_
_entity_poly.entity_id
_entity_poly.type
_entity_poly.pdbx_seq_one_letter_code
_entity_poly.pdbx_strand_id
1 'polypeptide(L)'
;MSKKFVFALKASWASDAAGEGESASLAVLLHALDGTITFTERLNGVATAVFDDYESVEQLIQRAYDRYARGAEGSPEKALQSLDMLLLAGDDVVSVVQRLEPVIARRRRASQVADYPVCVYVDEAVYEELPPRFRDLYQSPQNMASNFAACARFSEDMQRCFVVSPIGPDDGTIRRRADFVFDRFVKAACGSTPFKPVRADMMLGSHILPEMFAALRRDPLVIVYLGASTPAWNPNVMFELGFRMGVDAPYIVLADAEPAGEENDLPFDLQDDRVVWIPPTETEDFDANARVIRQLRDRISDFENPSRQDSVYPGATIRIGAGADGHREATFTDASPDLESLIDLPRIVGRSVQEVAEHICRRMSPEQGRAFLEEQQRLLFQLLNPGLLSTGPPRATVPIRFSDHGRHHEEAFLPVVTHCWSSSSEALMTLNLIYMDVTSAVKEDSERGCFLSRLAAQDRRSVGEAGFVDPGGA
;
A
#
# COMPACT_ATOMS: atom_id res chain seq x y z
N MET A 1 2.64 -20.20 31.12
CA MET A 1 3.88 -20.95 30.83
C MET A 1 4.61 -20.17 29.74
N SER A 2 5.88 -19.82 29.94
CA SER A 2 6.72 -19.25 28.87
C SER A 2 6.74 -20.28 27.75
N LYS A 3 6.10 -19.96 26.62
CA LYS A 3 6.20 -20.82 25.45
C LYS A 3 7.44 -20.39 24.72
N LYS A 4 8.35 -21.35 24.52
CA LYS A 4 9.46 -21.14 23.61
C LYS A 4 8.93 -21.03 22.20
N PHE A 5 9.58 -20.20 21.41
CA PHE A 5 9.34 -20.09 19.99
C PHE A 5 10.64 -20.36 19.25
N VAL A 6 10.54 -21.06 18.13
CA VAL A 6 11.67 -21.30 17.24
C VAL A 6 11.46 -20.51 15.96
N PHE A 7 12.47 -19.72 15.62
CA PHE A 7 12.46 -18.78 14.52
C PHE A 7 13.50 -19.21 13.49
N ALA A 8 13.10 -19.29 12.21
CA ALA A 8 14.01 -19.48 11.09
C ALA A 8 13.96 -18.29 10.14
N LEU A 9 15.11 -17.97 9.57
CA LEU A 9 15.30 -16.85 8.67
C LEU A 9 16.16 -17.29 7.48
N LYS A 10 15.75 -16.89 6.28
CA LYS A 10 16.51 -17.09 5.04
C LYS A 10 16.56 -15.79 4.23
N ALA A 11 17.77 -15.33 3.94
CA ALA A 11 18.01 -14.21 3.05
C ALA A 11 18.17 -14.71 1.60
N SER A 12 17.59 -13.99 0.65
CA SER A 12 17.79 -14.18 -0.79
C SER A 12 18.40 -12.93 -1.37
N TRP A 13 19.45 -13.10 -2.19
CA TRP A 13 20.20 -12.00 -2.79
C TRP A 13 19.97 -11.98 -4.30
N ALA A 14 19.98 -10.79 -4.91
CA ALA A 14 19.90 -10.63 -6.36
C ALA A 14 21.22 -11.06 -7.02
N SER A 15 21.46 -12.37 -7.11
CA SER A 15 22.59 -13.06 -7.77
C SER A 15 23.97 -12.40 -7.66
N ASP A 16 24.87 -12.96 -6.87
CA ASP A 16 26.30 -12.65 -7.00
C ASP A 16 26.90 -13.31 -8.25
N ALA A 17 27.65 -12.53 -9.02
CA ALA A 17 28.69 -13.08 -9.86
C ALA A 17 29.71 -13.79 -8.94
N ALA A 18 29.83 -15.11 -9.08
CA ALA A 18 30.82 -15.99 -8.43
C ALA A 18 30.58 -16.36 -6.94
N GLY A 19 29.72 -17.36 -6.72
CA GLY A 19 30.13 -18.69 -6.22
C GLY A 19 30.70 -18.91 -4.80
N GLU A 20 31.14 -17.90 -4.03
CA GLU A 20 31.80 -18.14 -2.73
C GLU A 20 31.35 -17.21 -1.57
N GLY A 21 30.25 -16.45 -1.70
CA GLY A 21 29.89 -15.37 -0.77
C GLY A 21 28.74 -15.58 0.25
N GLU A 22 27.93 -16.65 0.16
CA GLU A 22 26.63 -16.71 0.87
C GLU A 22 26.72 -16.69 2.42
N SER A 23 27.76 -17.27 3.03
CA SER A 23 27.85 -17.32 4.51
C SER A 23 28.34 -16.00 5.11
N ALA A 24 29.19 -15.24 4.40
CA ALA A 24 29.67 -13.95 4.86
C ALA A 24 28.58 -12.86 4.80
N SER A 25 27.68 -12.91 3.82
CA SER A 25 26.56 -11.96 3.70
C SER A 25 25.47 -12.21 4.76
N LEU A 26 25.19 -13.47 5.08
CA LEU A 26 24.22 -13.82 6.12
C LEU A 26 24.70 -13.44 7.53
N ALA A 27 25.95 -13.72 7.90
CA ALA A 27 26.48 -13.36 9.21
C ALA A 27 26.46 -11.84 9.47
N VAL A 28 26.79 -11.05 8.45
CA VAL A 28 26.71 -9.57 8.50
C VAL A 28 25.28 -9.12 8.69
N LEU A 29 24.32 -9.68 7.93
CA LEU A 29 22.90 -9.37 8.06
C LEU A 29 22.38 -9.68 9.47
N LEU A 30 22.71 -10.85 10.03
CA LEU A 30 22.25 -11.25 11.36
C LEU A 30 22.80 -10.34 12.46
N HIS A 31 24.09 -9.99 12.38
CA HIS A 31 24.70 -9.04 13.32
C HIS A 31 24.06 -7.65 13.22
N ALA A 32 23.69 -7.24 12.00
CA ALA A 32 23.06 -5.97 11.72
C ALA A 32 21.58 -5.90 12.17
N LEU A 33 20.86 -7.02 12.18
CA LEU A 33 19.51 -7.13 12.74
C LEU A 33 19.53 -7.04 14.27
N ASP A 34 20.35 -7.87 14.91
CA ASP A 34 20.59 -7.80 16.34
C ASP A 34 21.84 -8.60 16.74
N GLY A 35 22.94 -7.90 17.05
CA GLY A 35 24.17 -8.51 17.53
C GLY A 35 24.07 -9.18 18.91
N THR A 36 22.96 -9.01 19.63
CA THR A 36 22.73 -9.65 20.94
C THR A 36 22.02 -11.00 20.83
N ILE A 37 21.36 -11.28 19.70
CA ILE A 37 20.65 -12.54 19.47
C ILE A 37 21.63 -13.58 18.93
N THR A 38 21.71 -14.73 19.61
CA THR A 38 22.54 -15.85 19.15
C THR A 38 21.80 -16.63 18.05
N PHE A 39 22.09 -16.31 16.80
CA PHE A 39 21.65 -17.12 15.66
C PHE A 39 22.59 -18.32 15.44
N THR A 40 22.02 -19.47 15.10
CA THR A 40 22.77 -20.63 14.62
C THR A 40 22.51 -20.83 13.12
N GLU A 41 23.57 -20.70 12.33
CA GLU A 41 23.55 -20.99 10.88
C GLU A 41 23.38 -22.50 10.64
N ARG A 42 22.49 -22.85 9.71
CA ARG A 42 22.13 -24.21 9.33
C ARG A 42 22.41 -24.42 7.83
N LEU A 43 22.33 -25.68 7.40
CA LEU A 43 22.42 -26.04 5.98
C LEU A 43 21.45 -25.21 5.12
N ASN A 44 21.86 -24.93 3.88
CA ASN A 44 21.10 -24.15 2.88
C ASN A 44 20.89 -22.66 3.22
N GLY A 45 21.78 -22.07 4.04
CA GLY A 45 21.76 -20.63 4.33
C GLY A 45 20.61 -20.19 5.23
N VAL A 46 20.06 -21.10 6.05
CA VAL A 46 19.00 -20.78 7.01
C VAL A 46 19.61 -20.50 8.38
N ALA A 47 19.27 -19.36 8.98
CA ALA A 47 19.65 -19.03 10.34
C ALA A 47 18.48 -19.33 11.30
N THR A 48 18.77 -19.81 12.50
CA THR A 48 17.75 -20.16 13.50
C THR A 48 18.04 -19.55 14.86
N ALA A 49 17.00 -19.11 15.57
CA ALA A 49 17.08 -18.61 16.93
C ALA A 49 15.88 -19.12 17.75
N VAL A 50 16.04 -19.17 19.08
CA VAL A 50 14.98 -19.55 20.02
C VAL A 50 14.67 -18.35 20.90
N PHE A 51 13.39 -18.07 21.08
CA PHE A 51 12.88 -16.97 21.89
C PHE A 51 12.00 -17.51 23.01
N ASP A 52 12.02 -16.85 24.17
CA ASP A 52 11.20 -17.25 25.33
C ASP A 52 9.85 -16.51 25.39
N ASP A 53 9.71 -15.44 24.59
CA ASP A 53 8.55 -14.58 24.51
C ASP A 53 8.39 -14.01 23.09
N TYR A 54 7.16 -13.62 22.73
CA TYR A 54 6.85 -13.08 21.40
C TYR A 54 7.24 -11.60 21.25
N GLU A 55 7.38 -10.84 22.35
CA GLU A 55 7.71 -9.42 22.29
C GLU A 55 9.15 -9.21 21.79
N SER A 56 10.07 -10.08 22.20
CA SER A 56 11.43 -10.17 21.65
C SER A 56 11.43 -10.51 20.15
N VAL A 57 10.53 -11.38 19.69
CA VAL A 57 10.36 -11.70 18.26
C VAL A 57 9.84 -10.48 17.50
N GLU A 58 8.85 -9.78 18.03
CA GLU A 58 8.29 -8.57 17.41
C GLU A 58 9.34 -7.45 17.29
N GLN A 59 10.20 -7.26 18.30
CA GLN A 59 11.31 -6.30 18.23
C GLN A 59 12.29 -6.63 17.10
N LEU A 60 12.60 -7.91 16.89
CA LEU A 60 13.46 -8.35 15.79
C LEU A 60 12.79 -8.08 14.43
N ILE A 61 11.50 -8.39 14.30
CA ILE A 61 10.71 -8.13 13.09
C ILE A 61 10.70 -6.62 12.78
N GLN A 62 10.49 -5.77 13.77
CA GLN A 62 10.48 -4.31 13.60
C GLN A 62 11.84 -3.81 13.09
N ARG A 63 12.95 -4.27 13.67
CA ARG A 63 14.30 -3.90 13.20
C ARG A 63 14.55 -4.35 11.77
N ALA A 64 14.02 -5.51 11.38
CA ALA A 64 14.10 -5.97 10.01
C ALA A 64 13.36 -5.04 9.06
N TYR A 65 12.13 -4.62 9.40
CA TYR A 65 11.40 -3.62 8.61
C TYR A 65 12.11 -2.27 8.57
N ASP A 66 12.55 -1.72 9.71
CA ASP A 66 13.23 -0.42 9.77
C ASP A 66 14.49 -0.36 8.88
N ARG A 67 15.19 -1.50 8.75
CA ARG A 67 16.45 -1.58 8.01
C ARG A 67 16.26 -1.94 6.54
N TYR A 68 15.32 -2.84 6.24
CA TYR A 68 15.21 -3.51 4.95
C TYR A 68 13.90 -3.22 4.20
N ALA A 69 12.91 -2.53 4.78
CA ALA A 69 11.69 -2.13 4.06
C ALA A 69 11.97 -1.12 2.94
N ARG A 70 11.02 -0.98 2.00
CA ARG A 70 11.11 0.02 0.92
C ARG A 70 11.28 1.43 1.49
N GLY A 71 12.37 2.11 1.14
CA GLY A 71 12.60 3.53 1.47
C GLY A 71 13.37 3.83 2.76
N ALA A 72 14.00 2.84 3.40
CA ALA A 72 14.92 3.09 4.53
C ALA A 72 16.10 3.99 4.09
N GLU A 73 16.22 5.18 4.66
CA GLU A 73 17.33 6.11 4.36
C GLU A 73 18.66 5.53 4.86
N GLY A 74 19.59 5.27 3.93
CA GLY A 74 21.00 5.05 4.26
C GLY A 74 21.49 3.60 4.40
N SER A 75 20.76 2.58 3.96
CA SER A 75 21.30 1.20 3.93
C SER A 75 22.01 0.89 2.59
N PRO A 76 23.32 0.60 2.58
CA PRO A 76 24.05 0.18 1.38
C PRO A 76 23.90 -1.32 1.05
N GLU A 77 22.93 -2.04 1.63
CA GLU A 77 22.69 -3.46 1.36
C GLU A 77 21.80 -3.66 0.12
N LYS A 78 22.21 -3.05 -1.00
CA LYS A 78 21.54 -3.04 -2.33
C LYS A 78 21.42 -4.42 -3.02
N ALA A 79 21.66 -5.51 -2.29
CA ALA A 79 21.63 -6.87 -2.83
C ALA A 79 20.50 -7.73 -2.25
N LEU A 80 19.86 -7.34 -1.14
CA LEU A 80 18.85 -8.19 -0.47
C LEU A 80 17.53 -8.14 -1.26
N GLN A 81 17.21 -9.25 -1.92
CA GLN A 81 15.97 -9.40 -2.68
C GLN A 81 14.80 -9.74 -1.75
N SER A 82 15.01 -10.64 -0.78
CA SER A 82 14.02 -10.95 0.23
C SER A 82 14.64 -11.51 1.50
N LEU A 83 13.93 -11.31 2.61
CA LEU A 83 14.20 -11.82 3.93
C LEU A 83 12.96 -12.57 4.41
N ASP A 84 12.98 -13.88 4.27
CA ASP A 84 11.86 -14.76 4.61
C ASP A 84 12.04 -15.30 6.04
N MET A 85 11.03 -15.13 6.89
CA MET A 85 11.06 -15.46 8.32
C MET A 85 9.86 -16.35 8.69
N LEU A 86 10.10 -17.42 9.44
CA LEU A 86 9.05 -18.32 9.94
C LEU A 86 9.21 -18.57 11.44
N LEU A 87 8.13 -18.42 12.19
CA LEU A 87 8.04 -18.72 13.62
C LEU A 87 7.13 -19.94 13.86
N LEU A 88 7.62 -20.92 14.63
CA LEU A 88 6.82 -22.03 15.15
C LEU A 88 6.83 -22.04 16.69
N ALA A 89 5.84 -22.70 17.28
CA ALA A 89 5.81 -22.99 18.70
C ALA A 89 6.84 -24.07 19.09
N GLY A 90 7.42 -23.96 20.27
CA GLY A 90 8.40 -24.90 20.82
C GLY A 90 9.85 -24.55 20.48
N ASP A 91 10.71 -25.57 20.48
CA ASP A 91 12.15 -25.46 20.23
C ASP A 91 12.64 -26.46 19.14
N ASP A 92 11.71 -27.02 18.35
CA ASP A 92 12.03 -27.92 17.24
C ASP A 92 12.60 -27.16 16.03
N VAL A 93 13.91 -26.95 16.06
CA VAL A 93 14.70 -26.32 15.00
C VAL A 93 14.57 -27.06 13.66
N VAL A 94 14.44 -28.39 13.69
CA VAL A 94 14.39 -29.19 12.45
C VAL A 94 13.07 -28.92 11.72
N SER A 95 11.97 -28.91 12.46
CA SER A 95 10.64 -28.64 11.91
C SER A 95 10.54 -27.25 11.26
N VAL A 96 11.06 -26.19 11.89
CA VAL A 96 10.98 -24.83 11.31
C VAL A 96 11.78 -24.70 10.02
N VAL A 97 12.97 -25.31 9.95
CA VAL A 97 13.79 -25.28 8.73
C VAL A 97 13.09 -26.03 7.59
N GLN A 98 12.49 -27.19 7.88
CA GLN A 98 11.75 -27.97 6.88
C GLN A 98 10.48 -27.25 6.38
N ARG A 99 9.80 -26.50 7.25
CA ARG A 99 8.57 -25.78 6.91
C ARG A 99 8.81 -24.44 6.21
N LEU A 100 9.99 -23.84 6.34
CA LEU A 100 10.32 -22.56 5.70
C LEU A 100 10.32 -22.65 4.16
N GLU A 101 10.83 -23.73 3.57
CA GLU A 101 10.87 -23.89 2.11
C GLU A 101 9.47 -23.88 1.44
N PRO A 102 8.46 -24.65 1.94
CA PRO A 102 7.09 -24.52 1.46
C PRO A 102 6.50 -23.11 1.51
N VAL A 103 6.81 -22.35 2.56
CA VAL A 103 6.38 -20.94 2.71
C VAL A 103 6.98 -20.08 1.59
N ILE A 104 8.30 -20.16 1.39
CA ILE A 104 9.01 -19.42 0.34
C ILE A 104 8.48 -19.80 -1.04
N ALA A 105 8.25 -21.10 -1.29
CA ALA A 105 7.70 -21.59 -2.55
C ALA A 105 6.28 -21.08 -2.83
N ARG A 106 5.41 -21.02 -1.79
CA ARG A 106 4.07 -20.46 -1.92
C ARG A 106 4.11 -18.96 -2.19
N ARG A 107 4.95 -18.20 -1.47
CA ARG A 107 5.17 -16.77 -1.71
C ARG A 107 5.53 -16.49 -3.17
N ARG A 108 6.52 -17.21 -3.70
CA ARG A 108 6.99 -17.04 -5.09
C ARG A 108 5.90 -17.29 -6.13
N ARG A 109 4.93 -18.17 -5.84
CA ARG A 109 3.77 -18.42 -6.73
C ARG A 109 2.67 -17.37 -6.65
N ALA A 110 2.57 -16.63 -5.53
CA ALA A 110 1.49 -15.69 -5.32
C ALA A 110 1.62 -14.39 -6.14
N SER A 111 2.72 -14.19 -6.89
CA SER A 111 3.00 -13.07 -7.83
C SER A 111 2.83 -11.62 -7.32
N GLN A 112 2.30 -11.41 -6.11
CA GLN A 112 2.03 -10.10 -5.49
C GLN A 112 3.09 -9.72 -4.44
N VAL A 113 3.88 -10.68 -3.94
CA VAL A 113 4.79 -10.49 -2.79
C VAL A 113 6.26 -10.27 -3.20
N ALA A 114 6.54 -10.12 -4.50
CA ALA A 114 7.89 -9.78 -4.97
C ALA A 114 8.29 -8.32 -4.64
N ASP A 115 7.34 -7.54 -4.12
CA ASP A 115 7.50 -6.13 -3.81
C ASP A 115 8.00 -5.86 -2.38
N TYR A 116 7.78 -6.81 -1.46
CA TYR A 116 8.06 -6.62 -0.04
C TYR A 116 9.32 -7.38 0.38
N PRO A 117 10.41 -6.68 0.75
CA PRO A 117 11.69 -7.31 1.04
C PRO A 117 11.68 -8.11 2.35
N VAL A 118 10.82 -7.77 3.32
CA VAL A 118 10.71 -8.50 4.59
C VAL A 118 9.38 -9.26 4.63
N CYS A 119 9.45 -10.59 4.70
CA CYS A 119 8.31 -11.48 4.66
C CYS A 119 8.27 -12.34 5.93
N VAL A 120 7.25 -12.15 6.77
CA VAL A 120 7.14 -12.84 8.07
C VAL A 120 5.94 -13.76 8.09
N TYR A 121 6.12 -14.96 8.62
CA TYR A 121 5.09 -15.97 8.78
C TYR A 121 5.12 -16.54 10.19
N VAL A 122 3.94 -16.86 10.72
CA VAL A 122 3.79 -17.56 12.00
C VAL A 122 2.92 -18.79 11.78
N ASP A 123 3.25 -19.90 12.44
CA ASP A 123 2.40 -21.09 12.47
C ASP A 123 1.01 -20.76 13.02
N GLU A 124 -0.02 -21.45 12.53
CA GLU A 124 -1.40 -21.29 13.00
C GLU A 124 -1.52 -21.47 14.52
N ALA A 125 -0.82 -22.44 15.11
CA ALA A 125 -0.86 -22.66 16.56
C ALA A 125 -0.23 -21.50 17.35
N VAL A 126 0.78 -20.83 16.78
CA VAL A 126 1.34 -19.62 17.39
C VAL A 126 0.35 -18.48 17.29
N TYR A 127 -0.22 -18.27 16.10
CA TYR A 127 -1.19 -17.21 15.82
C TYR A 127 -2.42 -17.25 16.74
N GLU A 128 -2.99 -18.43 16.98
CA GLU A 128 -4.14 -18.62 17.86
C GLU A 128 -3.86 -18.18 19.30
N GLU A 129 -2.62 -18.29 19.74
CA GLU A 129 -2.19 -17.96 21.10
C GLU A 129 -1.71 -16.51 21.26
N LEU A 130 -1.50 -15.80 20.15
CA LEU A 130 -1.08 -14.41 20.21
C LEU A 130 -2.17 -13.53 20.84
N PRO A 131 -1.78 -12.57 21.69
CA PRO A 131 -2.65 -11.47 22.08
C PRO A 131 -3.29 -10.79 20.85
N PRO A 132 -4.54 -10.28 20.94
CA PRO A 132 -5.25 -9.67 19.81
C PRO A 132 -4.43 -8.61 19.06
N ARG A 133 -3.72 -7.75 19.82
CA ARG A 133 -2.84 -6.70 19.27
C ARG A 133 -1.77 -7.21 18.30
N PHE A 134 -1.28 -8.44 18.49
CA PHE A 134 -0.30 -9.05 17.61
C PHE A 134 -0.97 -9.87 16.52
N ARG A 135 -2.08 -10.54 16.83
CA ARG A 135 -2.87 -11.30 15.85
C ARG A 135 -3.33 -10.43 14.67
N ASP A 136 -3.61 -9.16 14.93
CA ASP A 136 -4.06 -8.20 13.92
C ASP A 136 -2.98 -7.76 12.93
N LEU A 137 -1.71 -8.06 13.23
CA LEU A 137 -0.60 -7.86 12.31
C LEU A 137 -0.53 -8.93 11.23
N TYR A 138 -1.31 -10.01 11.36
CA TYR A 138 -1.27 -11.18 10.49
C TYR A 138 -2.59 -11.40 9.75
N GLN A 139 -2.47 -11.94 8.54
CA GLN A 139 -3.57 -12.47 7.75
C GLN A 139 -4.16 -13.73 8.39
N SER A 140 -5.35 -14.12 7.95
CA SER A 140 -5.98 -15.38 8.34
C SER A 140 -5.13 -16.59 7.91
N PRO A 141 -5.21 -17.74 8.63
CA PRO A 141 -4.41 -18.92 8.31
C PRO A 141 -4.58 -19.40 6.86
N GLN A 142 -3.46 -19.78 6.24
CA GLN A 142 -3.43 -20.34 4.90
C GLN A 142 -2.65 -21.64 4.86
N ASN A 143 -3.18 -22.63 4.13
CA ASN A 143 -2.48 -23.88 3.89
C ASN A 143 -1.20 -23.66 3.07
N MET A 144 -0.05 -23.93 3.70
CA MET A 144 1.27 -23.83 3.09
C MET A 144 1.70 -25.16 2.46
N ALA A 145 1.46 -26.27 3.16
CA ALA A 145 1.75 -27.64 2.73
C ALA A 145 0.77 -28.64 3.38
N SER A 146 0.89 -29.94 3.07
CA SER A 146 0.12 -30.98 3.76
C SER A 146 0.42 -30.94 5.27
N ASN A 147 -0.58 -30.68 6.10
CA ASN A 147 -0.51 -30.57 7.56
C ASN A 147 0.29 -29.36 8.09
N PHE A 148 0.38 -28.27 7.32
CA PHE A 148 1.00 -27.05 7.79
C PHE A 148 0.26 -25.82 7.23
N ALA A 149 -0.32 -25.06 8.15
CA ALA A 149 -0.91 -23.75 7.90
C ALA A 149 -0.11 -22.67 8.63
N ALA A 150 0.02 -21.51 7.99
CA ALA A 150 0.68 -20.36 8.58
C ALA A 150 -0.05 -19.08 8.19
N CYS A 151 0.11 -18.07 9.03
CA CYS A 151 -0.40 -16.73 8.82
C CYS A 151 0.74 -15.85 8.32
N ALA A 152 0.56 -15.22 7.16
CA ALA A 152 1.48 -14.22 6.65
C ALA A 152 1.25 -12.88 7.36
N ARG A 153 2.31 -12.18 7.75
CA ARG A 153 2.22 -10.83 8.30
C ARG A 153 1.89 -9.83 7.19
N PHE A 154 1.07 -8.83 7.49
CA PHE A 154 0.95 -7.66 6.62
C PHE A 154 2.26 -6.84 6.67
N SER A 155 2.76 -6.43 5.51
CA SER A 155 3.99 -5.62 5.43
C SER A 155 3.76 -4.21 5.97
N GLU A 156 4.77 -3.61 6.62
CA GLU A 156 4.65 -2.26 7.20
C GLU A 156 4.59 -1.14 6.15
N ASP A 157 5.02 -1.42 4.92
CA ASP A 157 4.93 -0.51 3.77
C ASP A 157 3.66 -0.70 2.92
N MET A 158 2.74 -1.58 3.34
CA MET A 158 1.39 -1.64 2.77
C MET A 158 0.60 -0.37 3.08
N GLN A 159 -0.31 -0.01 2.20
CA GLN A 159 -1.21 1.13 2.41
C GLN A 159 -2.17 0.81 3.56
N ARG A 160 -2.35 1.76 4.49
CA ARG A 160 -3.28 1.55 5.60
C ARG A 160 -4.72 1.54 5.09
N CYS A 161 -5.49 0.53 5.50
CA CYS A 161 -6.93 0.48 5.36
C CYS A 161 -7.54 0.57 6.76
N PHE A 162 -8.13 1.72 7.08
CA PHE A 162 -8.72 1.91 8.40
C PHE A 162 -10.00 1.10 8.53
N VAL A 163 -10.15 0.36 9.63
CA VAL A 163 -11.35 -0.42 9.89
C VAL A 163 -12.12 0.19 11.05
N VAL A 164 -13.29 0.70 10.69
CA VAL A 164 -14.29 1.19 11.63
C VAL A 164 -15.26 0.05 11.94
N SER A 165 -15.51 -0.21 13.21
CA SER A 165 -16.45 -1.25 13.63
C SER A 165 -17.03 -0.94 15.02
N PRO A 166 -18.16 -1.56 15.39
CA PRO A 166 -18.73 -1.37 16.71
C PRO A 166 -17.76 -1.83 17.80
N ILE A 167 -17.40 -0.91 18.71
CA ILE A 167 -16.56 -1.25 19.86
C ILE A 167 -17.48 -1.63 21.03
N GLY A 168 -17.52 -2.92 21.34
CA GLY A 168 -18.20 -3.46 22.53
C GLY A 168 -17.21 -3.84 23.64
N PRO A 169 -17.71 -4.21 24.84
CA PRO A 169 -16.88 -4.78 25.89
C PRO A 169 -16.22 -6.10 25.44
N ASP A 170 -15.05 -6.43 25.99
CA ASP A 170 -14.17 -7.53 25.53
C ASP A 170 -14.88 -8.89 25.38
N ASP A 171 -15.88 -9.18 26.21
CA ASP A 171 -16.64 -10.44 26.16
C ASP A 171 -18.04 -10.31 25.51
N GLY A 172 -18.39 -9.13 25.02
CA GLY A 172 -19.70 -8.81 24.47
C GLY A 172 -19.98 -9.45 23.10
N THR A 173 -21.26 -9.72 22.81
CA THR A 173 -21.70 -10.27 21.51
C THR A 173 -21.29 -9.37 20.34
N ILE A 174 -21.40 -8.04 20.52
CA ILE A 174 -20.97 -7.03 19.55
C ILE A 174 -19.48 -7.17 19.23
N ARG A 175 -18.64 -7.32 20.26
CA ARG A 175 -17.19 -7.43 20.10
C ARG A 175 -16.81 -8.72 19.38
N ARG A 176 -17.33 -9.86 19.82
CA ARG A 176 -17.09 -11.16 19.16
C ARG A 176 -17.51 -11.14 17.69
N ARG A 177 -18.64 -10.52 17.40
CA ARG A 177 -19.13 -10.38 16.03
C ARG A 177 -18.22 -9.49 15.18
N ALA A 178 -17.78 -8.33 15.70
CA ALA A 178 -16.84 -7.46 15.01
C ALA A 178 -15.48 -8.15 14.77
N ASP A 179 -14.97 -8.88 15.76
CA ASP A 179 -13.74 -9.66 15.66
C ASP A 179 -13.88 -10.76 14.59
N PHE A 180 -15.00 -11.49 14.56
CA PHE A 180 -15.30 -12.47 13.52
C PHE A 180 -15.32 -11.83 12.13
N VAL A 181 -16.01 -10.70 11.95
CA VAL A 181 -16.09 -10.03 10.64
C VAL A 181 -14.71 -9.56 10.18
N PHE A 182 -13.94 -8.99 11.10
CA PHE A 182 -12.58 -8.54 10.82
C PHE A 182 -11.67 -9.70 10.40
N ASP A 183 -11.66 -10.80 11.16
CA ASP A 183 -10.77 -11.94 10.92
C ASP A 183 -11.19 -12.76 9.70
N ARG A 184 -12.49 -12.99 9.53
CA ARG A 184 -13.02 -13.88 8.48
C ARG A 184 -13.13 -13.20 7.13
N PHE A 185 -13.51 -11.92 7.09
CA PHE A 185 -13.80 -11.22 5.84
C PHE A 185 -12.76 -10.14 5.53
N VAL A 186 -12.50 -9.22 6.46
CA VAL A 186 -11.64 -8.06 6.18
C VAL A 186 -10.18 -8.47 5.97
N LYS A 187 -9.58 -9.22 6.90
CA LYS A 187 -8.21 -9.73 6.75
C LYS A 187 -8.05 -10.61 5.51
N ALA A 188 -9.02 -11.49 5.25
CA ALA A 188 -9.00 -12.41 4.11
C ALA A 188 -9.12 -11.68 2.76
N ALA A 189 -9.90 -10.60 2.70
CA ALA A 189 -10.01 -9.78 1.50
C ALA A 189 -8.73 -8.96 1.28
N CYS A 190 -8.21 -8.33 2.34
CA CYS A 190 -6.99 -7.52 2.27
C CYS A 190 -5.70 -8.32 2.00
N GLY A 191 -5.63 -9.59 2.39
CA GLY A 191 -4.41 -10.40 2.31
C GLY A 191 -3.80 -10.57 0.91
N SER A 192 -4.57 -10.32 -0.15
CA SER A 192 -4.14 -10.35 -1.56
C SER A 192 -4.21 -8.98 -2.25
N THR A 193 -4.15 -7.91 -1.46
CA THR A 193 -4.25 -6.51 -1.91
C THR A 193 -3.08 -5.74 -1.31
N PRO A 194 -2.73 -4.52 -1.79
CA PRO A 194 -1.70 -3.69 -1.17
C PRO A 194 -2.15 -3.01 0.13
N PHE A 195 -3.35 -3.32 0.63
CA PHE A 195 -3.94 -2.71 1.82
C PHE A 195 -3.76 -3.56 3.07
N LYS A 196 -3.26 -2.95 4.15
CA LYS A 196 -3.16 -3.53 5.50
C LYS A 196 -4.34 -3.03 6.35
N PRO A 197 -5.25 -3.90 6.82
CA PRO A 197 -6.37 -3.48 7.64
C PRO A 197 -5.89 -3.15 9.06
N VAL A 198 -6.29 -1.99 9.58
CA VAL A 198 -5.94 -1.51 10.93
C VAL A 198 -7.20 -1.01 11.62
N ARG A 199 -7.57 -1.60 12.74
CA ARG A 199 -8.77 -1.22 13.48
C ARG A 199 -8.55 0.00 14.36
N ALA A 200 -9.63 0.74 14.61
CA ALA A 200 -9.64 1.92 15.48
C ALA A 200 -9.13 1.64 16.91
N ASP A 201 -9.44 0.48 17.48
CA ASP A 201 -9.04 0.11 18.84
C ASP A 201 -7.56 -0.31 18.98
N MET A 202 -6.85 -0.50 17.86
CA MET A 202 -5.40 -0.70 17.85
C MET A 202 -4.61 0.61 17.87
N MET A 203 -5.28 1.77 17.76
CA MET A 203 -4.64 3.09 17.83
C MET A 203 -4.27 3.38 19.30
N LEU A 204 -3.09 2.92 19.71
CA LEU A 204 -2.53 3.09 21.04
C LEU A 204 -2.07 4.55 21.22
N GLY A 205 -2.87 5.37 21.91
CA GLY A 205 -2.51 6.77 22.22
C GLY A 205 -3.40 7.41 23.29
N SER A 206 -2.91 8.45 23.95
CA SER A 206 -3.69 9.28 24.90
C SER A 206 -4.73 10.18 24.20
N HIS A 207 -4.70 10.25 22.87
CA HIS A 207 -5.53 11.13 22.03
C HIS A 207 -6.20 10.36 20.87
N ILE A 208 -7.03 9.38 21.23
CA ILE A 208 -7.72 8.48 20.30
C ILE A 208 -8.54 9.24 19.25
N LEU A 209 -9.27 10.30 19.65
CA LEU A 209 -10.16 11.05 18.73
C LEU A 209 -9.41 11.77 17.59
N PRO A 210 -8.37 12.60 17.84
CA PRO A 210 -7.58 13.21 16.77
C PRO A 210 -6.96 12.18 15.81
N GLU A 211 -6.46 11.07 16.33
CA GLU A 211 -5.85 10.01 15.52
C GLU A 211 -6.87 9.32 14.62
N MET A 212 -8.05 9.00 15.17
CA MET A 212 -9.19 8.48 14.43
C MET A 212 -9.65 9.44 13.33
N PHE A 213 -9.84 10.73 13.62
CA PHE A 213 -10.21 11.71 12.59
C PHE A 213 -9.13 11.87 11.52
N ALA A 214 -7.86 11.78 11.90
CA ALA A 214 -6.76 11.77 10.94
C ALA A 214 -6.81 10.54 10.05
N ALA A 215 -7.09 9.35 10.60
CA ALA A 215 -7.29 8.11 9.84
C ALA A 215 -8.46 8.24 8.86
N LEU A 216 -9.64 8.64 9.35
CA LEU A 216 -10.83 8.84 8.53
C LEU A 216 -10.61 9.86 7.41
N ARG A 217 -9.79 10.89 7.63
CA ARG A 217 -9.50 11.90 6.61
C ARG A 217 -8.43 11.47 5.60
N ARG A 218 -7.40 10.75 6.05
CA ARG A 218 -6.13 10.61 5.31
C ARG A 218 -5.85 9.20 4.84
N ASP A 219 -6.48 8.18 5.43
CA ASP A 219 -6.19 6.82 5.02
C ASP A 219 -6.69 6.57 3.60
N PRO A 220 -5.89 5.88 2.77
CA PRO A 220 -6.27 5.56 1.39
C PRO A 220 -7.63 4.89 1.25
N LEU A 221 -7.98 4.01 2.19
CA LEU A 221 -9.24 3.27 2.22
C LEU A 221 -9.77 3.17 3.65
N VAL A 222 -11.09 3.27 3.81
CA VAL A 222 -11.79 2.98 5.07
C VAL A 222 -12.82 1.89 4.84
N ILE A 223 -12.74 0.79 5.57
CA ILE A 223 -13.80 -0.23 5.63
C ILE A 223 -14.62 0.02 6.89
N VAL A 224 -15.93 0.22 6.72
CA VAL A 224 -16.85 0.51 7.81
C VAL A 224 -17.79 -0.66 7.98
N TYR A 225 -17.69 -1.36 9.11
CA TYR A 225 -18.64 -2.38 9.50
C TYR A 225 -19.70 -1.79 10.43
N LEU A 226 -20.97 -1.77 10.01
CA LEU A 226 -22.08 -1.18 10.75
C LEU A 226 -22.61 -2.04 11.91
N GLY A 227 -22.38 -3.36 11.85
CA GLY A 227 -23.05 -4.33 12.72
C GLY A 227 -24.38 -4.79 12.14
N ALA A 228 -25.34 -5.12 13.00
CA ALA A 228 -26.72 -5.46 12.63
C ALA A 228 -27.66 -4.25 12.80
N SER A 229 -28.79 -4.24 12.08
CA SER A 229 -29.77 -3.15 12.19
C SER A 229 -30.60 -3.25 13.47
N THR A 230 -30.68 -4.45 14.06
CA THR A 230 -31.42 -4.70 15.30
C THR A 230 -30.49 -4.75 16.53
N PRO A 231 -30.79 -4.00 17.63
CA PRO A 231 -31.94 -3.11 17.81
C PRO A 231 -31.80 -1.73 17.14
N ALA A 232 -30.57 -1.34 16.78
CA ALA A 232 -30.26 -0.16 15.98
C ALA A 232 -28.81 -0.28 15.46
N TRP A 233 -28.52 0.35 14.32
CA TRP A 233 -27.14 0.58 13.86
C TRP A 233 -26.30 1.28 14.92
N ASN A 234 -25.00 0.97 14.97
CA ASN A 234 -24.11 1.62 15.92
C ASN A 234 -23.96 3.13 15.61
N PRO A 235 -24.35 4.04 16.52
CA PRO A 235 -24.38 5.47 16.21
C PRO A 235 -22.98 6.09 16.04
N ASN A 236 -21.96 5.55 16.72
CA ASN A 236 -20.58 6.03 16.58
C ASN A 236 -20.04 5.68 15.20
N VAL A 237 -20.27 4.44 14.76
CA VAL A 237 -19.88 3.98 13.42
C VAL A 237 -20.58 4.79 12.33
N MET A 238 -21.87 5.09 12.50
CA MET A 238 -22.62 5.93 11.58
C MET A 238 -22.07 7.36 11.50
N PHE A 239 -21.64 7.92 12.64
CA PHE A 239 -20.98 9.23 12.68
C PHE A 239 -19.63 9.22 11.95
N GLU A 240 -18.81 8.19 12.15
CA GLU A 240 -17.51 8.03 11.50
C GLU A 240 -17.64 7.84 9.98
N LEU A 241 -18.65 7.07 9.54
CA LEU A 241 -19.02 6.93 8.13
C LEU A 241 -19.43 8.28 7.52
N GLY A 242 -20.32 9.01 8.20
CA GLY A 242 -20.76 10.34 7.74
C GLY A 242 -19.59 11.32 7.61
N PHE A 243 -18.62 11.28 8.53
CA PHE A 243 -17.40 12.08 8.42
C PHE A 243 -16.56 11.69 7.20
N ARG A 244 -16.35 10.38 6.96
CA ARG A 244 -15.59 9.89 5.78
C ARG A 244 -16.28 10.29 4.47
N MET A 245 -17.61 10.18 4.40
CA MET A 245 -18.39 10.64 3.26
C MET A 245 -18.25 12.16 3.04
N GLY A 246 -18.28 12.95 4.11
CA GLY A 246 -18.17 14.40 4.03
C GLY A 246 -16.81 14.92 3.54
N VAL A 247 -15.75 14.11 3.61
CA VAL A 247 -14.42 14.44 3.04
C VAL A 247 -14.20 13.82 1.65
N ASP A 248 -15.23 13.20 1.06
CA ASP A 248 -15.23 12.59 -0.27
C ASP A 248 -14.04 11.63 -0.51
N ALA A 249 -13.75 10.81 0.50
CA ALA A 249 -12.60 9.90 0.46
C ALA A 249 -13.05 8.43 0.42
N PRO A 250 -12.30 7.51 -0.23
CA PRO A 250 -12.71 6.13 -0.50
C PRO A 250 -13.23 5.34 0.72
N TYR A 251 -14.36 4.66 0.60
CA TYR A 251 -14.89 3.80 1.65
C TYR A 251 -15.63 2.58 1.12
N ILE A 252 -15.70 1.53 1.93
CA ILE A 252 -16.54 0.35 1.70
C ILE A 252 -17.37 0.10 2.95
N VAL A 253 -18.69 -0.09 2.78
CA VAL A 253 -19.61 -0.37 3.89
C VAL A 253 -19.90 -1.87 3.95
N LEU A 254 -19.79 -2.44 5.15
CA LEU A 254 -20.19 -3.79 5.51
C LEU A 254 -21.34 -3.71 6.51
N ALA A 255 -22.33 -4.58 6.40
CA ALA A 255 -23.40 -4.71 7.39
C ALA A 255 -23.87 -6.16 7.49
N ASP A 256 -24.33 -6.56 8.67
CA ASP A 256 -25.03 -7.84 8.81
C ASP A 256 -26.35 -7.77 8.04
N ALA A 257 -26.60 -8.78 7.22
CA ALA A 257 -27.89 -8.94 6.56
C ALA A 257 -28.94 -9.33 7.59
N GLU A 258 -30.09 -8.69 7.57
CA GLU A 258 -31.22 -9.15 8.38
C GLU A 258 -31.68 -10.57 8.01
N PRO A 259 -32.29 -11.30 8.96
CA PRO A 259 -32.97 -12.56 8.68
C PRO A 259 -34.01 -12.40 7.55
N ALA A 260 -34.27 -13.49 6.82
CA ALA A 260 -35.17 -13.48 5.68
C ALA A 260 -36.57 -12.95 6.05
N GLY A 261 -36.95 -11.83 5.43
CA GLY A 261 -38.28 -11.20 5.61
C GLY A 261 -38.28 -9.89 6.39
N GLU A 262 -37.13 -9.45 6.90
CA GLU A 262 -36.97 -8.16 7.59
C GLU A 262 -36.26 -7.13 6.68
N GLU A 263 -36.64 -5.86 6.80
CA GLU A 263 -36.03 -4.77 6.04
C GLU A 263 -34.79 -4.25 6.77
N ASN A 264 -33.71 -4.01 6.02
CA ASN A 264 -32.56 -3.30 6.56
C ASN A 264 -32.88 -1.79 6.59
N ASP A 265 -33.10 -1.24 7.79
CA ASP A 265 -33.40 0.19 8.01
C ASP A 265 -32.16 1.09 7.82
N LEU A 266 -31.50 1.02 6.66
CA LEU A 266 -30.41 1.93 6.29
C LEU A 266 -30.97 3.29 5.86
N PRO A 267 -30.30 4.42 6.21
CA PRO A 267 -30.61 5.72 5.63
C PRO A 267 -30.54 5.68 4.10
N PHE A 268 -31.35 6.49 3.42
CA PHE A 268 -31.46 6.50 1.95
C PHE A 268 -30.11 6.66 1.24
N ASP A 269 -29.16 7.43 1.81
CA ASP A 269 -27.82 7.62 1.25
C ASP A 269 -26.94 6.34 1.24
N LEU A 270 -27.33 5.33 2.04
CA LEU A 270 -26.66 4.04 2.20
C LEU A 270 -27.47 2.88 1.62
N GLN A 271 -28.66 3.14 1.07
CA GLN A 271 -29.44 2.12 0.38
C GLN A 271 -28.74 1.70 -0.94
N ASP A 272 -29.09 0.52 -1.48
CA ASP A 272 -28.58 -0.07 -2.74
C ASP A 272 -27.25 -0.86 -2.70
N ASP A 273 -26.61 -1.02 -3.88
CA ASP A 273 -25.39 -1.80 -4.16
C ASP A 273 -24.14 -1.26 -3.44
N ARG A 274 -24.27 -0.35 -2.46
CA ARG A 274 -23.15 0.25 -1.73
C ARG A 274 -22.72 -0.56 -0.51
N VAL A 275 -23.52 -1.54 -0.09
CA VAL A 275 -23.22 -2.36 1.10
C VAL A 275 -22.82 -3.78 0.70
N VAL A 276 -21.74 -4.28 1.31
CA VAL A 276 -21.39 -5.70 1.29
C VAL A 276 -22.07 -6.37 2.49
N TRP A 277 -23.00 -7.27 2.19
CA TRP A 277 -23.82 -7.92 3.19
C TRP A 277 -23.13 -9.14 3.79
N ILE A 278 -23.08 -9.21 5.12
CA ILE A 278 -22.50 -10.29 5.88
C ILE A 278 -23.61 -11.22 6.38
N PRO A 279 -23.48 -12.56 6.29
CA PRO A 279 -24.46 -13.49 6.84
C PRO A 279 -24.69 -13.23 8.33
N PRO A 280 -25.95 -13.11 8.83
CA PRO A 280 -26.24 -12.66 10.21
C PRO A 280 -25.63 -13.51 11.31
N THR A 281 -25.36 -14.79 11.01
CA THR A 281 -24.71 -15.73 11.91
C THR A 281 -23.43 -16.25 11.31
N GLU A 282 -22.46 -16.60 12.16
CA GLU A 282 -21.28 -17.34 11.73
C GLU A 282 -21.73 -18.63 11.03
N THR A 283 -21.19 -18.87 9.83
CA THR A 283 -21.57 -20.01 9.00
C THR A 283 -20.32 -20.77 8.58
N GLU A 284 -20.38 -22.09 8.67
CA GLU A 284 -19.37 -23.00 8.12
C GLU A 284 -19.53 -23.18 6.60
N ASP A 285 -20.55 -22.59 5.98
CA ASP A 285 -20.71 -22.55 4.53
C ASP A 285 -19.52 -21.81 3.90
N PHE A 286 -18.62 -22.60 3.33
CA PHE A 286 -17.41 -22.11 2.69
C PHE A 286 -17.73 -21.24 1.48
N ASP A 287 -18.75 -21.60 0.69
CA ASP A 287 -19.10 -20.89 -0.53
C ASP A 287 -19.75 -19.54 -0.22
N ALA A 288 -20.60 -19.47 0.82
CA ALA A 288 -21.16 -18.20 1.29
C ALA A 288 -20.06 -17.24 1.77
N ASN A 289 -19.13 -17.73 2.57
CA ASN A 289 -18.01 -16.93 3.04
C ASN A 289 -17.11 -16.47 1.88
N ALA A 290 -16.80 -17.37 0.95
CA ALA A 290 -15.97 -17.07 -0.21
C ALA A 290 -16.61 -16.00 -1.12
N ARG A 291 -17.94 -15.99 -1.27
CA ARG A 291 -18.67 -14.94 -2.01
C ARG A 291 -18.48 -13.56 -1.38
N VAL A 292 -18.62 -13.45 -0.06
CA VAL A 292 -18.41 -12.18 0.67
C VAL A 292 -16.96 -11.71 0.53
N ILE A 293 -15.99 -12.60 0.75
CA ILE A 293 -14.56 -12.28 0.62
C ILE A 293 -14.25 -11.79 -0.80
N ARG A 294 -14.80 -12.45 -1.82
CA ARG A 294 -14.62 -12.05 -3.22
C ARG A 294 -15.24 -10.69 -3.48
N GLN A 295 -16.49 -10.46 -3.07
CA GLN A 295 -17.16 -9.18 -3.27
C GLN A 295 -16.40 -8.03 -2.59
N LEU A 296 -15.93 -8.25 -1.35
CA LEU A 296 -15.13 -7.26 -0.63
C LEU A 296 -13.80 -7.01 -1.33
N ARG A 297 -13.11 -8.07 -1.78
CA ARG A 297 -11.86 -7.94 -2.53
C ARG A 297 -12.06 -7.18 -3.83
N ASP A 298 -13.08 -7.49 -4.61
CA ASP A 298 -13.38 -6.82 -5.88
C ASP A 298 -13.55 -5.31 -5.64
N ARG A 299 -14.23 -4.90 -4.56
CA ARG A 299 -14.35 -3.49 -4.19
C ARG A 299 -13.06 -2.86 -3.69
N ILE A 300 -12.22 -3.60 -2.96
CA ILE A 300 -10.89 -3.11 -2.57
C ILE A 300 -10.04 -2.85 -3.82
N SER A 301 -10.13 -3.74 -4.82
CA SER A 301 -9.38 -3.63 -6.07
C SER A 301 -9.75 -2.38 -6.89
N ASP A 302 -10.98 -1.88 -6.80
CA ASP A 302 -11.38 -0.58 -7.39
C ASP A 302 -10.52 0.59 -6.87
N PHE A 303 -9.97 0.46 -5.66
CA PHE A 303 -9.11 1.46 -5.03
C PHE A 303 -7.62 1.15 -5.15
N GLU A 304 -7.23 -0.02 -5.66
CA GLU A 304 -5.84 -0.31 -6.01
C GLU A 304 -5.43 0.48 -7.25
N ASN A 305 -6.30 0.50 -8.27
CA ASN A 305 -6.11 1.23 -9.52
C ASN A 305 -7.30 2.17 -9.80
N PRO A 306 -7.53 3.18 -8.96
CA PRO A 306 -8.64 4.09 -9.12
C PRO A 306 -8.51 4.82 -10.46
N SER A 307 -9.67 5.00 -11.11
CA SER A 307 -9.77 5.89 -12.26
C SER A 307 -9.32 7.30 -11.88
N ARG A 308 -8.77 8.05 -12.84
CA ARG A 308 -8.42 9.44 -12.63
C ARG A 308 -9.66 10.21 -12.17
N GLN A 309 -9.56 10.85 -11.01
CA GLN A 309 -10.58 11.79 -10.56
C GLN A 309 -10.40 13.12 -11.28
N ASP A 310 -11.52 13.79 -11.55
CA ASP A 310 -11.48 15.16 -12.05
C ASP A 310 -10.90 16.09 -10.99
N SER A 311 -10.12 17.05 -11.46
CA SER A 311 -9.34 17.97 -10.63
C SER A 311 -9.44 19.37 -11.22
N VAL A 312 -9.11 20.36 -10.41
CA VAL A 312 -8.91 21.74 -10.88
C VAL A 312 -7.68 21.87 -11.80
N TYR A 313 -6.80 20.87 -11.81
CA TYR A 313 -5.66 20.79 -12.72
C TYR A 313 -5.96 19.90 -13.92
N PRO A 314 -5.45 20.24 -15.12
CA PRO A 314 -5.51 19.35 -16.27
C PRO A 314 -4.88 18.00 -15.94
N GLY A 315 -5.53 16.91 -16.33
CA GLY A 315 -5.11 15.55 -15.98
C GLY A 315 -5.14 14.57 -17.13
N ALA A 316 -4.41 13.46 -16.95
CA ALA A 316 -4.37 12.32 -17.86
C ALA A 316 -4.07 11.01 -17.13
N THR A 317 -4.38 9.90 -17.78
CA THR A 317 -3.93 8.57 -17.37
C THR A 317 -3.02 7.99 -18.44
N ILE A 318 -1.86 7.49 -18.02
CA ILE A 318 -0.90 6.76 -18.85
C ILE A 318 -0.91 5.29 -18.43
N ARG A 319 -1.00 4.39 -19.41
CA ARG A 319 -0.86 2.96 -19.23
C ARG A 319 0.41 2.47 -19.91
N ILE A 320 1.23 1.73 -19.16
CA ILE A 320 2.51 1.17 -19.57
C ILE A 320 2.42 -0.35 -19.51
N GLY A 321 2.58 -1.05 -20.62
CA GLY A 321 2.50 -2.51 -20.65
C GLY A 321 3.08 -3.08 -21.94
N ALA A 322 2.94 -4.39 -22.14
CA ALA A 322 3.33 -5.01 -23.40
C ALA A 322 2.44 -4.51 -24.56
N GLY A 323 3.08 -3.90 -25.56
CA GLY A 323 2.49 -3.51 -26.83
C GLY A 323 2.24 -4.71 -27.73
N ALA A 324 1.58 -4.48 -28.87
CA ALA A 324 1.21 -5.53 -29.82
C ALA A 324 2.43 -6.25 -30.44
N ASP A 325 3.60 -5.61 -30.42
CA ASP A 325 4.88 -6.10 -30.90
C ASP A 325 5.74 -6.77 -29.82
N GLY A 326 5.25 -6.82 -28.57
CA GLY A 326 5.96 -7.37 -27.42
C GLY A 326 6.95 -6.41 -26.74
N HIS A 327 7.09 -5.17 -27.23
CA HIS A 327 7.87 -4.14 -26.55
C HIS A 327 7.00 -3.40 -25.52
N ARG A 328 7.62 -2.80 -24.49
CA ARG A 328 6.86 -1.98 -23.54
C ARG A 328 6.42 -0.68 -24.21
N GLU A 329 5.12 -0.45 -24.28
CA GLU A 329 4.52 0.78 -24.78
C GLU A 329 3.88 1.56 -23.65
N ALA A 330 4.08 2.88 -23.65
CA ALA A 330 3.41 3.82 -22.77
C ALA A 330 2.40 4.63 -23.59
N THR A 331 1.12 4.55 -23.23
CA THR A 331 0.00 5.12 -24.00
C THR A 331 -0.93 5.92 -23.10
N PHE A 332 -1.49 7.02 -23.60
CA PHE A 332 -2.54 7.75 -22.91
C PHE A 332 -3.87 6.99 -23.03
N THR A 333 -4.52 6.68 -21.92
CA THR A 333 -5.82 5.98 -21.90
C THR A 333 -6.97 6.86 -21.45
N ASP A 334 -6.67 7.96 -20.78
CA ASP A 334 -7.64 9.01 -20.43
C ASP A 334 -6.96 10.38 -20.45
N ALA A 335 -7.75 11.42 -20.71
CA ALA A 335 -7.30 12.80 -20.71
C ALA A 335 -8.45 13.79 -20.51
N SER A 336 -8.23 14.77 -19.64
CA SER A 336 -9.15 15.89 -19.48
C SER A 336 -9.15 16.80 -20.72
N PRO A 337 -10.30 17.42 -21.08
CA PRO A 337 -10.36 18.43 -22.13
C PRO A 337 -9.43 19.62 -21.89
N ASP A 338 -9.23 19.98 -20.61
CA ASP A 338 -8.32 21.06 -20.23
C ASP A 338 -6.87 20.72 -20.56
N LEU A 339 -6.47 19.44 -20.48
CA LEU A 339 -5.15 19.01 -20.90
C LEU A 339 -4.98 19.13 -22.41
N GLU A 340 -5.95 18.67 -23.19
CA GLU A 340 -5.91 18.79 -24.66
C GLU A 340 -5.83 20.27 -25.08
N SER A 341 -6.54 21.15 -24.38
CA SER A 341 -6.46 22.60 -24.58
C SER A 341 -5.10 23.18 -24.14
N LEU A 342 -4.52 22.71 -23.03
CA LEU A 342 -3.26 23.20 -22.49
C LEU A 342 -2.09 22.92 -23.46
N ILE A 343 -2.04 21.73 -24.05
CA ILE A 343 -0.95 21.32 -24.94
C ILE A 343 -1.26 21.57 -26.43
N ASP A 344 -2.46 22.09 -26.74
CA ASP A 344 -2.98 22.30 -28.09
C ASP A 344 -2.88 21.02 -28.95
N LEU A 345 -3.36 19.91 -28.39
CA LEU A 345 -3.36 18.61 -29.05
C LEU A 345 -4.67 17.86 -28.76
N PRO A 346 -5.63 17.84 -29.70
CA PRO A 346 -6.87 17.11 -29.51
C PRO A 346 -6.67 15.60 -29.68
N ARG A 347 -7.52 14.82 -29.02
CA ARG A 347 -7.56 13.35 -29.09
C ARG A 347 -6.22 12.73 -28.69
N ILE A 348 -5.76 13.01 -27.47
CA ILE A 348 -4.52 12.39 -26.97
C ILE A 348 -4.70 10.94 -26.53
N VAL A 349 -5.92 10.55 -26.17
CA VAL A 349 -6.25 9.15 -25.84
C VAL A 349 -5.91 8.24 -27.02
N GLY A 350 -5.15 7.18 -26.74
CA GLY A 350 -4.64 6.20 -27.71
C GLY A 350 -3.25 6.54 -28.28
N ARG A 351 -2.73 7.76 -28.07
CA ARG A 351 -1.39 8.14 -28.53
C ARG A 351 -0.30 7.65 -27.59
N SER A 352 0.91 7.48 -28.13
CA SER A 352 2.07 7.11 -27.31
C SER A 352 2.55 8.30 -26.48
N VAL A 353 3.15 8.02 -25.32
CA VAL A 353 3.76 9.06 -24.48
C VAL A 353 4.87 9.79 -25.22
N GLN A 354 5.63 9.08 -26.06
CA GLN A 354 6.68 9.67 -26.87
C GLN A 354 6.12 10.68 -27.87
N GLU A 355 5.06 10.34 -28.60
CA GLU A 355 4.44 11.24 -29.59
C GLU A 355 3.96 12.55 -28.94
N VAL A 356 3.27 12.44 -27.80
CA VAL A 356 2.78 13.62 -27.07
C VAL A 356 3.93 14.43 -26.49
N ALA A 357 4.96 13.79 -25.93
CA ALA A 357 6.14 14.48 -25.42
C ALA A 357 6.89 15.24 -26.53
N GLU A 358 7.06 14.64 -27.71
CA GLU A 358 7.67 15.29 -28.88
C GLU A 358 6.83 16.47 -29.39
N HIS A 359 5.49 16.40 -29.34
CA HIS A 359 4.62 17.54 -29.62
C HIS A 359 4.83 18.68 -28.63
N ILE A 360 4.81 18.39 -27.33
CA ILE A 360 5.04 19.39 -26.27
C ILE A 360 6.43 20.02 -26.42
N CYS A 361 7.48 19.22 -26.63
CA CYS A 361 8.85 19.70 -26.75
C CYS A 361 9.09 20.63 -27.94
N ARG A 362 8.39 20.43 -29.07
CA ARG A 362 8.49 21.32 -30.24
C ARG A 362 8.00 22.75 -29.97
N ARG A 363 7.24 22.94 -28.90
CA ARG A 363 6.65 24.21 -28.48
C ARG A 363 7.42 24.89 -27.34
N MET A 364 8.55 24.31 -26.95
CA MET A 364 9.46 24.87 -25.94
C MET A 364 10.76 25.33 -26.61
N SER A 365 11.59 26.09 -25.89
CA SER A 365 12.96 26.33 -26.35
C SER A 365 13.73 25.00 -26.47
N PRO A 366 14.72 24.88 -27.38
CA PRO A 366 15.49 23.66 -27.54
C PRO A 366 16.14 23.17 -26.24
N GLU A 367 16.66 24.09 -25.42
CA GLU A 367 17.28 23.81 -24.13
C GLU A 367 16.25 23.27 -23.12
N GLN A 368 15.07 23.91 -23.03
CA GLN A 368 14.00 23.48 -22.14
C GLN A 368 13.46 22.11 -22.53
N GLY A 369 13.16 21.91 -23.82
CA GLY A 369 12.59 20.67 -24.31
C GLY A 369 13.53 19.48 -24.14
N ARG A 370 14.82 19.67 -24.38
CA ARG A 370 15.83 18.64 -24.13
C ARG A 370 15.92 18.29 -22.63
N ALA A 371 16.01 19.29 -21.76
CA ALA A 371 16.08 19.07 -20.31
C ALA A 371 14.82 18.35 -19.78
N PHE A 372 13.64 18.72 -20.27
CA PHE A 372 12.38 18.09 -19.91
C PHE A 372 12.36 16.61 -20.33
N LEU A 373 12.69 16.32 -21.59
CA LEU A 373 12.64 14.97 -22.13
C LEU A 373 13.66 14.02 -21.48
N GLU A 374 14.88 14.50 -21.25
CA GLU A 374 15.92 13.77 -20.49
C GLU A 374 15.44 13.44 -19.06
N GLU A 375 14.78 14.40 -18.38
CA GLU A 375 14.24 14.16 -17.04
C GLU A 375 13.08 13.13 -17.06
N GLN A 376 12.12 13.27 -17.97
CA GLN A 376 10.97 12.36 -18.04
C GLN A 376 11.42 10.91 -18.32
N GLN A 377 12.39 10.71 -19.22
CA GLN A 377 12.97 9.38 -19.47
C GLN A 377 13.65 8.81 -18.24
N ARG A 378 14.42 9.63 -17.51
CA ARG A 378 15.07 9.22 -16.25
C ARG A 378 14.03 8.82 -15.19
N LEU A 379 12.96 9.61 -15.02
CA LEU A 379 11.92 9.35 -14.03
C LEU A 379 11.13 8.08 -14.37
N LEU A 380 10.76 7.89 -15.63
CA LEU A 380 10.08 6.69 -16.09
C LEU A 380 10.96 5.45 -15.89
N PHE A 381 12.26 5.54 -16.20
CA PHE A 381 13.20 4.44 -15.94
C PHE A 381 13.28 4.09 -14.44
N GLN A 382 13.33 5.10 -13.57
CA GLN A 382 13.32 4.90 -12.11
C GLN A 382 12.03 4.26 -11.61
N LEU A 383 10.87 4.65 -12.15
CA LEU A 383 9.57 4.07 -11.81
C LEU A 383 9.46 2.61 -12.26
N LEU A 384 9.96 2.28 -13.45
CA LEU A 384 9.91 0.92 -13.99
C LEU A 384 10.96 -0.02 -13.39
N ASN A 385 12.02 0.53 -12.80
CA ASN A 385 13.14 -0.24 -12.22
C ASN A 385 13.45 0.28 -10.81
N PRO A 386 12.51 0.15 -9.85
CA PRO A 386 12.74 0.58 -8.48
C PRO A 386 13.99 -0.10 -7.90
N GLY A 387 14.88 0.67 -7.28
CA GLY A 387 16.13 0.19 -6.66
C GLY A 387 17.35 0.11 -7.58
N LEU A 388 17.18 0.12 -8.90
CA LEU A 388 18.30 0.18 -9.85
C LEU A 388 18.79 1.64 -9.98
N LEU A 389 20.01 1.92 -9.50
CA LEU A 389 20.68 3.23 -9.59
C LEU A 389 20.07 4.42 -8.81
N SER A 390 18.95 4.28 -8.08
CA SER A 390 18.32 5.42 -7.41
C SER A 390 18.99 5.83 -6.09
N THR A 391 19.02 7.15 -5.83
CA THR A 391 19.46 7.79 -4.57
C THR A 391 18.30 8.37 -3.75
N GLY A 392 17.05 8.09 -4.15
CA GLY A 392 15.83 8.58 -3.48
C GLY A 392 14.57 8.35 -4.32
N PRO A 393 13.39 8.84 -3.87
CA PRO A 393 12.17 8.80 -4.67
C PRO A 393 12.31 9.68 -5.93
N PRO A 394 11.69 9.29 -7.07
CA PRO A 394 11.73 10.08 -8.29
C PRO A 394 11.11 11.47 -8.05
N ARG A 395 11.82 12.52 -8.47
CA ARG A 395 11.38 13.92 -8.35
C ARG A 395 11.47 14.62 -9.70
N ALA A 396 10.34 15.13 -10.17
CA ALA A 396 10.26 16.01 -11.33
C ALA A 396 10.64 17.43 -10.94
N THR A 397 11.48 18.08 -11.75
CA THR A 397 11.98 19.43 -11.51
C THR A 397 12.00 20.31 -12.75
N VAL A 398 11.94 19.73 -13.95
CA VAL A 398 11.91 20.48 -15.20
C VAL A 398 10.45 20.59 -15.65
N PRO A 399 9.83 21.78 -15.61
CA PRO A 399 8.47 21.98 -16.07
C PRO A 399 8.40 22.08 -17.60
N ILE A 400 7.19 21.92 -18.13
CA ILE A 400 6.80 22.35 -19.46
C ILE A 400 6.67 23.87 -19.42
N ARG A 401 7.36 24.58 -20.31
CA ARG A 401 7.24 26.03 -20.48
C ARG A 401 7.23 26.36 -21.96
N PHE A 402 6.08 26.80 -22.46
CA PHE A 402 5.92 27.05 -23.88
C PHE A 402 6.57 28.36 -24.30
N SER A 403 7.31 28.35 -25.42
CA SER A 403 7.90 29.54 -26.01
C SER A 403 7.00 30.22 -27.04
N ASP A 404 6.00 29.52 -27.58
CA ASP A 404 5.16 29.95 -28.69
C ASP A 404 3.64 29.85 -28.41
N HIS A 405 3.24 29.70 -27.14
CA HIS A 405 1.84 29.53 -26.76
C HIS A 405 1.18 30.87 -26.45
N GLY A 406 0.26 31.34 -27.30
CA GLY A 406 -0.39 32.65 -27.13
C GLY A 406 -1.03 32.86 -25.75
N ARG A 407 -1.67 31.81 -25.19
CA ARG A 407 -2.34 31.86 -23.87
C ARG A 407 -1.44 31.55 -22.66
N HIS A 408 -0.34 30.80 -22.85
CA HIS A 408 0.43 30.18 -21.75
C HIS A 408 1.95 30.43 -21.89
N HIS A 409 2.35 31.47 -22.62
CA HIS A 409 3.76 31.80 -22.93
C HIS A 409 4.62 31.93 -21.66
N GLU A 410 4.10 32.51 -20.59
CA GLU A 410 4.87 32.76 -19.37
C GLU A 410 4.65 31.72 -18.29
N GLU A 411 3.72 30.80 -18.51
CA GLU A 411 3.31 29.80 -17.52
C GLU A 411 4.17 28.55 -17.61
N ALA A 412 4.33 27.89 -16.46
CA ALA A 412 5.12 26.68 -16.34
C ALA A 412 4.29 25.58 -15.67
N PHE A 413 4.24 24.40 -16.29
CA PHE A 413 3.43 23.28 -15.84
C PHE A 413 4.29 22.06 -15.55
N LEU A 414 4.11 21.43 -14.39
CA LEU A 414 4.83 20.22 -14.02
C LEU A 414 3.89 19.01 -14.07
N PRO A 415 4.21 17.96 -14.85
CA PRO A 415 3.52 16.69 -14.74
C PRO A 415 3.82 16.05 -13.38
N VAL A 416 2.78 15.81 -12.58
CA VAL A 416 2.86 15.20 -11.26
C VAL A 416 2.03 13.93 -11.25
N VAL A 417 2.65 12.81 -10.91
CA VAL A 417 1.95 11.53 -10.71
C VAL A 417 1.19 11.59 -9.38
N THR A 418 -0.13 11.53 -9.44
CA THR A 418 -1.02 11.50 -8.26
C THR A 418 -1.33 10.09 -7.81
N HIS A 419 -1.34 9.13 -8.75
CA HIS A 419 -1.48 7.70 -8.45
C HIS A 419 -0.60 6.87 -9.37
N CYS A 420 0.03 5.84 -8.81
CA CYS A 420 0.81 4.85 -9.56
C CYS A 420 0.37 3.46 -9.09
N TRP A 421 -0.12 2.65 -10.02
CA TRP A 421 -0.47 1.26 -9.78
C TRP A 421 0.27 0.36 -10.75
N SER A 422 0.69 -0.81 -10.29
CA SER A 422 1.36 -1.80 -11.13
C SER A 422 0.91 -3.21 -10.79
N SER A 423 0.70 -4.02 -11.83
CA SER A 423 0.40 -5.44 -11.75
C SER A 423 1.55 -6.24 -12.35
N SER A 424 2.26 -6.99 -11.50
CA SER A 424 3.35 -7.87 -11.91
C SER A 424 2.85 -9.06 -12.74
N SER A 425 1.64 -9.57 -12.46
CA SER A 425 1.05 -10.67 -13.21
C SER A 425 0.65 -10.29 -14.64
N GLU A 426 0.20 -9.05 -14.83
CA GLU A 426 -0.20 -8.53 -16.14
C GLU A 426 0.94 -7.76 -16.84
N ALA A 427 2.09 -7.62 -16.18
CA ALA A 427 3.20 -6.77 -16.62
C ALA A 427 2.72 -5.35 -17.02
N LEU A 428 1.81 -4.80 -16.23
CA LEU A 428 1.07 -3.58 -16.52
C LEU A 428 1.31 -2.54 -15.42
N MET A 429 1.40 -1.27 -15.79
CA MET A 429 1.46 -0.13 -14.89
C MET A 429 0.53 0.98 -15.38
N THR A 430 -0.15 1.64 -14.45
CA THR A 430 -1.05 2.77 -14.70
C THR A 430 -0.60 3.96 -13.87
N LEU A 431 -0.50 5.13 -14.49
CA LEU A 431 -0.13 6.40 -13.87
C LEU A 431 -1.28 7.39 -14.07
N ASN A 432 -1.83 7.94 -12.99
CA ASN A 432 -2.69 9.12 -13.05
C ASN A 432 -1.81 10.36 -12.84
N LEU A 433 -1.94 11.34 -13.74
CA LEU A 433 -1.15 12.55 -13.75
C LEU A 433 -2.05 13.78 -13.67
N ILE A 434 -1.55 14.81 -13.00
CA ILE A 434 -2.01 16.18 -13.14
C ILE A 434 -0.87 17.05 -13.69
N TYR A 435 -1.22 18.11 -14.41
CA TYR A 435 -0.30 19.12 -14.91
C TYR A 435 -0.46 20.36 -14.02
N MET A 436 0.36 20.40 -12.98
CA MET A 436 0.28 21.44 -11.95
C MET A 436 0.93 22.73 -12.44
N ASP A 437 0.23 23.85 -12.30
CA ASP A 437 0.83 25.17 -12.51
C ASP A 437 1.87 25.44 -11.41
N VAL A 438 3.13 25.61 -11.83
CA VAL A 438 4.28 25.89 -10.96
C VAL A 438 4.93 27.23 -11.30
N THR A 439 4.26 28.11 -12.04
CA THR A 439 4.78 29.38 -12.55
C THR A 439 5.45 30.22 -11.46
N SER A 440 4.84 30.29 -10.27
CA SER A 440 5.37 31.06 -9.14
C SER A 440 6.59 30.43 -8.44
N ALA A 441 6.86 29.14 -8.68
CA ALA A 441 7.92 28.37 -8.02
C ALA A 441 9.14 28.11 -8.92
N VAL A 442 9.08 28.56 -10.17
CA VAL A 442 10.09 28.30 -11.19
C VAL A 442 11.20 29.35 -11.16
N LYS A 443 12.44 28.90 -11.36
CA LYS A 443 13.63 29.74 -11.49
C LYS A 443 14.41 29.37 -12.74
N GLU A 444 15.03 30.36 -13.37
CA GLU A 444 15.94 30.13 -14.48
C GLU A 444 17.26 29.54 -13.98
N ASP A 445 17.71 28.47 -14.62
CA ASP A 445 19.05 27.91 -14.49
C ASP A 445 19.88 28.42 -15.67
N SER A 446 20.63 29.49 -15.42
CA SER A 446 21.44 30.17 -16.44
C SER A 446 22.57 29.32 -17.01
N GLU A 447 23.01 28.26 -16.32
CA GLU A 447 24.03 27.34 -16.83
C GLU A 447 23.45 26.36 -17.84
N ARG A 448 22.21 25.91 -17.61
CA ARG A 448 21.51 24.94 -18.47
C ARG A 448 20.65 25.59 -19.55
N GLY A 449 20.38 26.89 -19.44
CA GLY A 449 19.47 27.62 -20.32
C GLY A 449 18.02 27.15 -20.21
N CYS A 450 17.64 26.59 -19.06
CA CYS A 450 16.30 26.05 -18.82
C CYS A 450 15.74 26.51 -17.48
N PHE A 451 14.46 26.29 -17.27
CA PHE A 451 13.72 26.64 -16.09
C PHE A 451 13.55 25.40 -15.22
N LEU A 452 13.69 25.57 -13.90
CA LEU A 452 13.54 24.51 -12.90
C LEU A 452 12.53 24.92 -11.83
N SER A 453 11.66 23.99 -11.46
CA SER A 453 10.80 24.08 -10.28
C SER A 453 11.37 23.22 -9.16
N ARG A 454 11.49 23.80 -7.97
CA ARG A 454 11.77 23.06 -6.74
C ARG A 454 10.56 23.20 -5.83
N LEU A 455 9.58 22.32 -6.03
CA LEU A 455 8.52 22.13 -5.05
C LEU A 455 9.16 21.53 -3.78
N ALA A 456 9.36 22.36 -2.76
CA ALA A 456 9.69 21.86 -1.44
C ALA A 456 8.45 21.15 -0.91
N ALA A 457 8.59 19.90 -0.46
CA ALA A 457 7.58 19.32 0.41
C ALA A 457 7.49 20.26 1.62
N GLN A 458 6.34 20.91 1.82
CA GLN A 458 6.08 21.55 3.10
C GLN A 458 6.21 20.46 4.16
N ASP A 459 7.07 20.67 5.16
CA ASP A 459 7.21 19.76 6.28
C ASP A 459 5.81 19.37 6.78
N ARG A 460 5.56 18.06 6.95
CA ARG A 460 4.28 17.51 7.47
C ARG A 460 3.79 18.20 8.76
N ARG A 461 4.66 18.96 9.44
CA ARG A 461 4.37 19.76 10.65
C ARG A 461 3.68 21.11 10.37
N SER A 462 3.79 21.67 9.15
CA SER A 462 3.32 23.03 8.84
C SER A 462 1.82 23.15 8.51
N VAL A 463 1.13 22.03 8.25
CA VAL A 463 -0.34 22.01 8.09
C VAL A 463 -1.07 22.13 9.45
N GLY A 464 -0.34 22.19 10.57
CA GLY A 464 -0.90 22.43 11.90
C GLY A 464 -1.26 23.89 12.20
N GLU A 465 -0.90 24.85 11.33
CA GLU A 465 -1.05 26.29 11.60
C GLU A 465 -2.03 27.02 10.67
N ALA A 466 -2.89 26.31 9.93
CA ALA A 466 -4.08 26.95 9.36
C ALA A 466 -5.11 27.12 10.48
N GLY A 467 -4.89 28.16 11.30
CA GLY A 467 -5.77 28.56 12.38
C GLY A 467 -7.20 28.74 11.89
N PHE A 468 -8.14 28.16 12.62
CA PHE A 468 -9.54 28.57 12.59
C PHE A 468 -9.58 30.10 12.81
N VAL A 469 -9.94 30.84 11.77
CA VAL A 469 -10.35 32.24 11.92
C VAL A 469 -11.69 32.20 12.62
N ASP A 470 -11.69 32.67 13.87
CA ASP A 470 -12.86 32.86 14.72
C ASP A 470 -13.88 33.78 14.01
N PRO A 471 -15.11 33.33 13.70
CA PRO A 471 -16.14 34.20 13.15
C PRO A 471 -16.81 34.95 14.30
N GLY A 472 -16.08 35.90 14.89
CA GLY A 472 -16.55 36.75 15.98
C GLY A 472 -16.26 38.22 15.69
N GLY A 473 -17.01 38.81 14.75
CA GLY A 473 -16.80 40.19 14.34
C GLY A 473 -17.92 40.80 13.51
N ALA A 474 -19.16 40.75 14.02
CA ALA A 474 -20.23 41.75 13.81
C ALA A 474 -21.39 41.46 14.76
#